data_AF-A0A927ART4-F1
#
_entry.id   AF-A0A927ART4-F1
#
_cell.length_a   1.000
_cell.length_b   1.000
_cell.length_c   1.000
_cell.angle_alpha   90.00
_cell.angle_beta   90.00
_cell.angle_gamma   90.00
#
_symmetry.space_group_name_H-M   'P 1'
#
loop_
_entity.id
_entity.type
_entity.pdbx_description
1 polymer ?
#
loop_
_entity_poly.entity_id
_entity_poly.type
_entity_poly.pdbx_seq_one_letter_code
_entity_poly.pdbx_strand_id
1 'polypeptide(L)'
;MSKNFLTYLYLLSPLHTGGTAQEGNVVGIAREAHTNFPYLPSSSTRGKLRAEVDFDPQDPDAEIKARIRRIQLFGPDLKDLQDSGFLEYYEMETDRKLAQLEQGSIWIGDASILWLPVPSISHGVIWISCPLLLQRWTRQRYGKQINVEEYSSNLPNKGTLYLKDATIPGNKLVPFPDGKTWNDFVPNSTEMSINSVLVVPNRYCETLIEMSLWRQVKVKLNEYKVVTDGSFRYEEAIPPDTLMYFPWGELSKPQNNGFQPLENFKTLLAEHQIIQFGGQESLGRGFVRQWTQTD
;
A
#
# COMPACT_ATOMS: atom_id res chain seq x y z
N MET A 1 0.59 -11.39 -22.76
CA MET A 1 0.29 -10.36 -21.74
C MET A 1 1.38 -10.41 -20.69
N SER A 2 1.94 -9.27 -20.28
CA SER A 2 2.80 -9.22 -19.08
C SER A 2 2.01 -9.82 -17.91
N LYS A 3 2.64 -10.70 -17.12
CA LYS A 3 2.02 -11.24 -15.90
C LYS A 3 1.94 -10.10 -14.89
N ASN A 4 0.72 -9.72 -14.51
CA ASN A 4 0.47 -8.73 -13.47
C ASN A 4 0.30 -9.44 -12.14
N PHE A 5 0.96 -8.95 -11.10
CA PHE A 5 0.87 -9.45 -9.73
C PHE A 5 0.22 -8.41 -8.82
N LEU A 6 -0.39 -8.87 -7.73
CA LEU A 6 -0.92 -8.01 -6.68
C LEU A 6 -0.24 -8.33 -5.36
N THR A 7 0.27 -7.28 -4.72
CA THR A 7 0.75 -7.34 -3.34
C THR A 7 -0.23 -6.59 -2.47
N TYR A 8 -0.64 -7.22 -1.38
CA TYR A 8 -1.56 -6.69 -0.40
C TYR A 8 -0.80 -6.12 0.77
N LEU A 9 -1.33 -5.05 1.35
CA LEU A 9 -0.78 -4.37 2.52
C LEU A 9 -1.86 -4.32 3.59
N TYR A 10 -1.62 -4.96 4.74
CA TYR A 10 -2.44 -4.80 5.93
C TYR A 10 -1.71 -3.90 6.92
N LEU A 11 -2.27 -2.72 7.20
CA LEU A 11 -1.60 -1.73 8.03
C LEU A 11 -1.57 -2.19 9.51
N LEU A 12 -0.37 -2.35 10.07
CA LEU A 12 -0.17 -2.68 11.49
C LEU A 12 -0.11 -1.43 12.38
N SER A 13 0.10 -0.26 11.77
CA SER A 13 0.18 1.04 12.42
C SER A 13 -0.37 2.14 11.49
N PRO A 14 -0.69 3.34 11.99
CA PRO A 14 -1.15 4.42 11.14
C PRO A 14 -0.11 4.75 10.05
N LEU A 15 -0.56 4.88 8.80
CA LEU A 15 0.30 5.13 7.64
C LEU A 15 0.19 6.59 7.20
N HIS A 16 1.28 7.34 7.36
CA HIS A 16 1.40 8.71 6.88
C HIS A 16 2.13 8.74 5.53
N THR A 17 1.37 8.84 4.43
CA THR A 17 1.92 8.75 3.06
C THR A 17 2.55 10.05 2.55
N GLY A 18 2.44 11.14 3.32
CA GLY A 18 2.84 12.49 2.93
C GLY A 18 1.84 13.13 1.97
N GLY A 19 1.39 14.34 2.27
CA GLY A 19 0.52 15.13 1.42
C GLY A 19 1.29 16.16 0.58
N THR A 20 0.79 16.48 -0.61
CA THR A 20 1.34 17.55 -1.47
C THR A 20 0.84 18.94 -1.04
N ALA A 21 -0.28 19.01 -0.34
CA ALA A 21 -0.87 20.25 0.17
C ALA A 21 -0.78 20.30 1.71
N GLN A 22 -0.11 21.33 2.23
CA GLN A 22 -0.32 21.78 3.60
C GLN A 22 -1.45 22.80 3.57
N GLU A 23 -2.65 22.37 3.94
CA GLU A 23 -3.77 23.28 4.10
C GLU A 23 -3.78 23.78 5.55
N GLY A 24 -3.28 25.01 5.74
CA GLY A 24 -3.08 25.59 7.06
C GLY A 24 -2.11 24.75 7.92
N ASN A 25 -2.57 24.37 9.12
CA ASN A 25 -1.78 23.60 10.09
C ASN A 25 -1.96 22.07 9.98
N VAL A 26 -2.52 21.57 8.87
CA VAL A 26 -2.74 20.13 8.66
C VAL A 26 -1.63 19.54 7.79
N VAL A 27 -0.93 18.54 8.32
CA VAL A 27 -0.05 17.68 7.56
C VAL A 27 -0.90 16.52 7.02
N GLY A 28 -1.37 16.69 5.78
CA GLY A 28 -2.21 15.71 5.10
C GLY A 28 -1.46 14.49 4.60
N ILE A 29 -2.22 13.60 3.95
CA ILE A 29 -1.75 12.38 3.27
C ILE A 29 -2.00 12.50 1.75
N ALA A 30 -1.38 11.61 0.98
CA ALA A 30 -1.58 11.57 -0.47
C ALA A 30 -3.01 11.13 -0.81
N ARG A 31 -3.64 11.82 -1.77
CA ARG A 31 -5.04 11.61 -2.18
C ARG A 31 -5.19 11.54 -3.69
N GLU A 32 -6.06 10.66 -4.17
CA GLU A 32 -6.45 10.59 -5.58
C GLU A 32 -7.18 11.87 -6.01
N ALA A 33 -6.78 12.48 -7.11
CA ALA A 33 -7.36 13.77 -7.55
C ALA A 33 -8.87 13.72 -7.85
N HIS A 34 -9.39 12.58 -8.30
CA HIS A 34 -10.77 12.43 -8.78
C HIS A 34 -11.73 11.81 -7.77
N THR A 35 -11.24 11.13 -6.74
CA THR A 35 -12.08 10.52 -5.67
C THR A 35 -11.79 11.07 -4.28
N ASN A 36 -10.68 11.79 -4.12
CA ASN A 36 -10.14 12.24 -2.84
C ASN A 36 -9.76 11.10 -1.87
N PHE A 37 -9.77 9.85 -2.34
CA PHE A 37 -9.40 8.69 -1.52
C PHE A 37 -7.90 8.73 -1.19
N PRO A 38 -7.53 8.46 0.08
CA PRO A 38 -6.14 8.27 0.44
C PRO A 38 -5.50 7.10 -0.31
N TYR A 39 -4.23 7.24 -0.64
CA TYR A 39 -3.47 6.17 -1.26
C TYR A 39 -1.99 6.25 -0.86
N LEU A 40 -1.24 5.20 -1.16
CA LEU A 40 0.23 5.19 -1.05
C LEU A 40 0.83 5.32 -2.45
N PRO A 41 1.54 6.42 -2.76
CA PRO A 41 2.15 6.60 -4.06
C PRO A 41 3.16 5.50 -4.41
N SER A 42 3.12 5.05 -5.66
CA SER A 42 4.05 4.08 -6.25
C SER A 42 5.51 4.51 -6.14
N SER A 43 5.80 5.80 -6.22
CA SER A 43 7.15 6.35 -5.99
C SER A 43 7.65 6.08 -4.57
N SER A 44 6.78 6.23 -3.57
CA SER A 44 7.09 5.93 -2.16
C SER A 44 7.28 4.42 -1.96
N THR A 45 6.37 3.60 -2.50
CA THR A 45 6.48 2.13 -2.44
C THR A 45 7.76 1.64 -3.10
N ARG A 46 8.05 2.12 -4.33
CA ARG A 46 9.25 1.78 -5.09
C ARG A 46 10.52 2.24 -4.38
N GLY A 47 10.53 3.46 -3.83
CA GLY A 47 11.66 4.00 -3.10
C GLY A 47 12.01 3.17 -1.87
N LYS A 48 10.99 2.79 -1.09
CA LYS A 48 11.20 1.93 0.08
C LYS A 48 11.69 0.54 -0.32
N LEU A 49 11.02 -0.15 -1.24
CA LEU A 49 11.44 -1.50 -1.69
C LEU A 49 12.84 -1.50 -2.31
N ARG A 50 13.23 -0.43 -3.01
CA ARG A 50 14.61 -0.25 -3.50
C ARG A 50 15.63 -0.20 -2.36
N ALA A 51 15.28 0.42 -1.23
CA ALA A 51 16.15 0.55 -0.07
C ALA A 51 16.26 -0.75 0.74
N GLU A 52 15.25 -1.61 0.68
CA GLU A 52 15.24 -2.95 1.31
C GLU A 52 15.98 -4.03 0.50
N VAL A 53 16.65 -3.67 -0.59
CA VAL A 53 17.53 -4.63 -1.28
C VAL A 53 18.80 -4.79 -0.44
N ASP A 54 18.75 -5.76 0.48
CA ASP A 54 19.82 -6.08 1.41
C ASP A 54 20.81 -7.10 0.82
N PHE A 55 21.94 -7.27 1.49
CA PHE A 55 22.99 -8.23 1.14
C PHE A 55 23.26 -9.19 2.31
N ASP A 56 23.70 -10.41 1.99
CA ASP A 56 24.18 -11.34 3.02
C ASP A 56 25.58 -10.91 3.50
N PRO A 57 25.76 -10.47 4.75
CA PRO A 57 27.05 -10.01 5.24
C PRO A 57 28.11 -11.12 5.32
N GLN A 58 27.75 -12.39 5.11
CA GLN A 58 28.67 -13.53 5.09
C GLN A 58 29.31 -13.79 3.72
N ASP A 59 28.75 -13.24 2.63
CA ASP A 59 29.33 -13.35 1.28
C ASP A 59 30.15 -12.08 0.97
N PRO A 60 31.49 -12.20 0.75
CA PRO A 60 32.36 -11.06 0.44
C PRO A 60 31.92 -10.22 -0.76
N ASP A 61 31.21 -10.83 -1.71
CA ASP A 61 30.71 -10.15 -2.92
C ASP A 61 29.24 -9.71 -2.79
N ALA A 62 28.59 -9.98 -1.66
CA ALA A 62 27.15 -9.80 -1.51
C ALA A 62 26.69 -8.35 -1.69
N GLU A 63 27.47 -7.39 -1.19
CA GLU A 63 27.14 -5.97 -1.32
C GLU A 63 27.06 -5.55 -2.79
N ILE A 64 28.03 -5.98 -3.60
CA ILE A 64 28.07 -5.68 -5.04
C ILE A 64 26.93 -6.41 -5.76
N LYS A 65 26.67 -7.69 -5.44
CA LYS A 65 25.55 -8.45 -6.00
C LYS A 65 24.20 -7.84 -5.67
N ALA A 66 23.99 -7.38 -4.44
CA ALA A 66 22.77 -6.68 -4.03
C ALA A 66 22.62 -5.35 -4.77
N ARG A 67 23.72 -4.60 -4.97
CA ARG A 67 23.73 -3.39 -5.79
C ARG A 67 23.35 -3.68 -7.25
N ILE A 68 23.88 -4.74 -7.86
CA ILE A 68 23.49 -5.19 -9.20
C ILE A 68 21.99 -5.52 -9.24
N ARG A 69 21.49 -6.34 -8.30
CA ARG A 69 20.05 -6.69 -8.18
C ARG A 69 19.19 -5.43 -8.04
N ARG A 70 19.59 -4.47 -7.19
CA ARG A 70 18.91 -3.18 -7.01
C ARG A 70 18.81 -2.41 -8.32
N ILE A 71 19.90 -2.31 -9.08
CA ILE A 71 19.93 -1.62 -10.38
C ILE A 71 19.09 -2.35 -11.42
N GLN A 72 19.19 -3.68 -11.50
CA GLN A 72 18.41 -4.45 -12.47
C GLN A 72 16.90 -4.32 -12.19
N LEU A 73 16.47 -4.43 -10.93
CA LEU A 73 15.06 -4.28 -10.54
C LEU A 73 14.53 -2.85 -10.70
N PHE A 74 15.30 -1.85 -10.24
CA PHE A 74 14.79 -0.49 -10.03
C PHE A 74 15.49 0.60 -10.86
N GLY A 75 16.55 0.30 -11.60
CA GLY A 75 17.38 1.25 -12.36
C GLY A 75 18.55 1.82 -11.54
N PRO A 76 19.57 2.43 -12.17
CA PRO A 76 20.66 3.08 -11.45
C PRO A 76 20.28 4.47 -10.91
N ASP A 77 21.06 4.97 -9.97
CA ASP A 77 21.10 6.39 -9.61
C ASP A 77 22.39 7.07 -10.12
N LEU A 78 22.52 8.38 -9.94
CA LEU A 78 23.69 9.12 -10.42
C LEU A 78 24.99 8.68 -9.75
N LYS A 79 24.95 8.20 -8.50
CA LYS A 79 26.15 7.72 -7.79
C LYS A 79 26.63 6.41 -8.38
N ASP A 80 25.71 5.55 -8.82
CA ASP A 80 26.05 4.32 -9.54
C ASP A 80 26.87 4.57 -10.80
N LEU A 81 26.55 5.61 -11.55
CA LEU A 81 27.24 5.95 -12.80
C LEU A 81 28.59 6.64 -12.61
N GLN A 82 28.94 7.04 -11.38
CA GLN A 82 30.19 7.72 -11.06
C GLN A 82 31.27 6.77 -10.52
N ASP A 83 30.90 5.52 -10.22
CA ASP A 83 31.78 4.52 -9.62
C ASP A 83 32.38 3.61 -10.69
N SER A 84 33.56 3.97 -11.21
CA SER A 84 34.20 3.25 -12.32
C SER A 84 34.50 1.78 -11.98
N GLY A 85 34.90 1.48 -10.74
CA GLY A 85 35.20 0.10 -10.32
C GLY A 85 33.94 -0.77 -10.29
N PHE A 86 32.82 -0.21 -9.82
CA PHE A 86 31.53 -0.88 -9.89
C PHE A 86 31.05 -1.08 -11.33
N LEU A 87 31.24 -0.09 -12.22
CA LEU A 87 30.80 -0.20 -13.62
C LEU A 87 31.53 -1.32 -14.38
N GLU A 88 32.84 -1.49 -14.15
CA GLU A 88 33.61 -2.60 -14.72
C GLU A 88 33.07 -3.95 -14.24
N TYR A 89 32.85 -4.10 -12.93
CA TYR A 89 32.28 -5.32 -12.36
C TYR A 89 30.86 -5.60 -12.86
N TYR A 90 30.01 -4.57 -12.95
CA TYR A 90 28.65 -4.69 -13.49
C TYR A 90 28.68 -5.20 -14.94
N GLU A 91 29.58 -4.67 -15.78
CA GLU A 91 29.71 -5.11 -17.17
C GLU A 91 30.22 -6.57 -17.26
N MET A 92 31.15 -6.97 -16.39
CA MET A 92 31.62 -8.36 -16.32
C MET A 92 30.54 -9.36 -15.89
N GLU A 93 29.73 -9.02 -14.89
CA GLU A 93 28.71 -9.92 -14.34
C GLU A 93 27.43 -9.98 -15.19
N THR A 94 27.09 -8.88 -15.87
CA THR A 94 25.81 -8.76 -16.58
C THR A 94 25.94 -8.78 -18.10
N ASP A 95 27.16 -8.76 -18.63
CA ASP A 95 27.53 -8.47 -20.02
C ASP A 95 26.84 -7.21 -20.59
N ARG A 96 26.49 -6.26 -19.72
CA ARG A 96 25.82 -5.02 -20.08
C ARG A 96 26.58 -3.82 -19.55
N LYS A 97 26.89 -2.90 -20.45
CA LYS A 97 27.50 -1.62 -20.09
C LYS A 97 26.45 -0.65 -19.52
N LEU A 98 26.68 -0.20 -18.29
CA LEU A 98 25.84 0.80 -17.63
C LEU A 98 26.43 2.20 -17.81
N ALA A 99 25.99 2.93 -18.83
CA ALA A 99 26.56 4.25 -19.18
C ALA A 99 25.65 5.46 -18.88
N GLN A 100 24.36 5.22 -18.63
CA GLN A 100 23.37 6.26 -18.44
C GLN A 100 22.25 5.77 -17.53
N LEU A 101 21.39 6.69 -17.07
CA LEU A 101 20.18 6.32 -16.35
C LEU A 101 19.29 5.49 -17.27
N GLU A 102 18.89 4.32 -16.79
CA GLU A 102 17.95 3.44 -17.47
C GLU A 102 16.81 3.02 -16.55
N GLN A 103 15.69 2.61 -17.12
CA GLN A 103 14.56 2.10 -16.36
C GLN A 103 14.95 0.79 -15.63
N GLY A 104 14.34 0.46 -14.50
CA GLY A 104 14.43 -0.89 -13.93
C GLY A 104 13.67 -1.94 -14.75
N SER A 105 13.72 -3.21 -14.35
CA SER A 105 12.95 -4.29 -14.97
C SER A 105 11.54 -4.44 -14.38
N ILE A 106 11.25 -3.84 -13.23
CA ILE A 106 9.93 -3.92 -12.56
C ILE A 106 9.20 -2.59 -12.63
N TRP A 107 7.89 -2.64 -12.88
CA TRP A 107 6.97 -1.53 -12.66
C TRP A 107 6.11 -1.78 -11.42
N ILE A 108 5.78 -0.72 -10.69
CA ILE A 108 4.99 -0.74 -9.46
C ILE A 108 3.91 0.33 -9.61
N GLY A 109 2.66 -0.04 -9.37
CA GLY A 109 1.51 0.88 -9.34
C GLY A 109 1.25 1.44 -7.96
N ASP A 110 0.35 2.43 -7.90
CA ASP A 110 -0.06 3.06 -6.65
C ASP A 110 -0.81 2.06 -5.76
N ALA A 111 -0.58 2.12 -4.43
CA ALA A 111 -1.31 1.28 -3.49
C ALA A 111 -2.65 1.93 -3.14
N SER A 112 -3.74 1.27 -3.54
CA SER A 112 -5.12 1.72 -3.33
C SER A 112 -5.74 1.06 -2.10
N ILE A 113 -6.63 1.78 -1.40
CA ILE A 113 -7.46 1.18 -0.34
C ILE A 113 -8.37 0.11 -0.95
N LEU A 114 -8.53 -1.02 -0.25
CA LEU A 114 -9.52 -2.05 -0.56
C LEU A 114 -10.60 -2.11 0.52
N TRP A 115 -10.18 -2.16 1.78
CA TRP A 115 -11.07 -2.13 2.95
C TRP A 115 -10.51 -1.21 4.03
N LEU A 116 -11.34 -0.34 4.59
CA LEU A 116 -10.95 0.60 5.65
C LEU A 116 -11.80 0.37 6.91
N PRO A 117 -11.20 0.22 8.10
CA PRO A 117 -11.93 0.02 9.34
C PRO A 117 -12.64 1.30 9.79
N VAL A 118 -13.91 1.15 10.15
CA VAL A 118 -14.74 2.24 10.66
C VAL A 118 -15.40 1.80 11.97
N PRO A 119 -15.27 2.60 13.04
CA PRO A 119 -15.95 2.35 14.31
C PRO A 119 -17.46 2.20 14.14
N SER A 120 -18.00 1.16 14.78
CA SER A 120 -19.43 0.89 14.85
C SER A 120 -19.85 0.67 16.30
N ILE A 121 -20.93 1.36 16.72
CA ILE A 121 -21.47 1.21 18.08
C ILE A 121 -22.00 -0.22 18.31
N SER A 122 -22.54 -0.87 17.27
CA SER A 122 -23.15 -2.19 17.40
C SER A 122 -22.20 -3.37 17.18
N HIS A 123 -21.07 -3.16 16.49
CA HIS A 123 -20.18 -4.25 16.05
C HIS A 123 -18.69 -4.00 16.36
N GLY A 124 -18.36 -2.92 17.10
CA GLY A 124 -16.98 -2.52 17.38
C GLY A 124 -16.32 -1.86 16.17
N VAL A 125 -15.92 -2.67 15.18
CA VAL A 125 -15.31 -2.20 13.93
C VAL A 125 -15.97 -2.91 12.75
N ILE A 126 -16.34 -2.13 11.73
CA ILE A 126 -16.83 -2.64 10.45
C ILE A 126 -15.86 -2.13 9.38
N TRP A 127 -15.33 -3.03 8.57
CA TRP A 127 -14.52 -2.69 7.41
C TRP A 127 -15.43 -2.29 6.26
N ILE A 128 -15.26 -1.08 5.77
CA ILE A 128 -16.02 -0.60 4.63
C ILE A 128 -15.23 -0.67 3.33
N SER A 129 -15.96 -0.92 2.25
CA SER A 129 -15.52 -0.67 0.89
C SER A 129 -16.68 -0.05 0.12
N CYS A 130 -16.53 0.18 -1.18
CA CYS A 130 -17.62 0.60 -2.05
C CYS A 130 -17.52 -0.11 -3.40
N PRO A 131 -18.59 -0.11 -4.22
CA PRO A 131 -18.55 -0.71 -5.55
C PRO A 131 -17.34 -0.26 -6.37
N LEU A 132 -16.98 1.03 -6.33
CA LEU A 132 -15.82 1.56 -7.07
C LEU A 132 -14.49 0.90 -6.66
N LEU A 133 -14.22 0.77 -5.36
CA LEU A 133 -12.98 0.17 -4.86
C LEU A 133 -12.91 -1.33 -5.21
N LEU A 134 -14.00 -2.07 -5.00
CA LEU A 134 -14.06 -3.50 -5.30
C LEU A 134 -13.96 -3.77 -6.81
N GLN A 135 -14.58 -2.96 -7.67
CA GLN A 135 -14.48 -3.07 -9.12
C GLN A 135 -13.04 -2.82 -9.63
N ARG A 136 -12.33 -1.85 -9.04
CA ARG A 136 -10.91 -1.61 -9.37
C ARG A 136 -10.04 -2.82 -9.02
N TRP A 137 -10.25 -3.40 -7.85
CA TRP A 137 -9.49 -4.57 -7.40
C TRP A 137 -9.81 -5.82 -8.22
N THR A 138 -11.10 -6.14 -8.42
CA THR A 138 -11.52 -7.32 -9.20
C THR A 138 -11.01 -7.28 -10.64
N ARG A 139 -10.96 -6.10 -11.28
CA ARG A 139 -10.35 -5.93 -12.61
C ARG A 139 -8.87 -6.32 -12.64
N GLN A 140 -8.11 -6.01 -11.58
CA GLN A 140 -6.70 -6.42 -11.48
C GLN A 140 -6.56 -7.90 -11.10
N ARG A 141 -7.38 -8.39 -10.17
CA ARG A 141 -7.30 -9.76 -9.64
C ARG A 141 -7.78 -10.83 -10.60
N TYR A 142 -8.88 -10.57 -11.30
CA TYR A 142 -9.60 -11.55 -12.13
C TYR A 142 -9.60 -11.19 -13.62
N GLY A 143 -9.02 -10.06 -14.01
CA GLY A 143 -9.07 -9.55 -15.39
C GLY A 143 -10.46 -9.10 -15.85
N LYS A 144 -11.45 -9.05 -14.94
CA LYS A 144 -12.82 -8.62 -15.22
C LYS A 144 -13.43 -7.88 -14.04
N GLN A 145 -14.35 -6.98 -14.34
CA GLN A 145 -15.12 -6.29 -13.32
C GLN A 145 -16.20 -7.22 -12.76
N ILE A 146 -16.31 -7.30 -11.43
CA ILE A 146 -17.45 -7.92 -10.74
C ILE A 146 -18.25 -6.80 -10.11
N ASN A 147 -19.55 -6.75 -10.40
CA ASN A 147 -20.44 -5.75 -9.83
C ASN A 147 -20.90 -6.22 -8.45
N VAL A 148 -20.45 -5.52 -7.42
CA VAL A 148 -20.90 -5.75 -6.04
C VAL A 148 -21.93 -4.69 -5.68
N GLU A 149 -23.09 -5.12 -5.22
CA GLU A 149 -24.21 -4.25 -4.89
C GLU A 149 -23.92 -3.38 -3.67
N GLU A 150 -24.54 -2.21 -3.62
CA GLU A 150 -24.53 -1.38 -2.42
C GLU A 150 -25.19 -2.14 -1.26
N TYR A 151 -24.64 -1.99 -0.07
CA TYR A 151 -25.02 -2.69 1.16
C TYR A 151 -24.76 -4.21 1.15
N SER A 152 -23.93 -4.72 0.22
CA SER A 152 -23.38 -6.07 0.36
C SER A 152 -22.62 -6.21 1.68
N SER A 153 -22.99 -7.19 2.50
CA SER A 153 -22.42 -7.38 3.83
C SER A 153 -22.52 -8.83 4.28
N ASN A 154 -21.67 -9.23 5.22
CA ASN A 154 -21.77 -10.49 5.94
C ASN A 154 -22.49 -10.35 7.30
N LEU A 155 -22.93 -9.14 7.64
CA LEU A 155 -23.62 -8.84 8.90
C LEU A 155 -25.08 -9.29 8.87
N PRO A 156 -25.71 -9.53 10.04
CA PRO A 156 -27.10 -9.93 10.11
C PRO A 156 -28.05 -8.92 9.46
N ASN A 157 -28.97 -9.40 8.64
CA ASN A 157 -30.00 -8.61 7.96
C ASN A 157 -31.14 -8.21 8.94
N LYS A 158 -30.79 -7.71 10.14
CA LYS A 158 -31.68 -7.38 11.26
C LYS A 158 -31.14 -6.19 12.05
N GLY A 159 -32.03 -5.46 12.72
CA GLY A 159 -31.65 -4.34 13.58
C GLY A 159 -31.18 -3.12 12.78
N THR A 160 -30.34 -2.30 13.39
CA THR A 160 -29.76 -1.10 12.80
C THR A 160 -28.26 -1.08 13.02
N LEU A 161 -27.51 -0.84 11.95
CA LEU A 161 -26.08 -0.61 11.99
C LEU A 161 -25.81 0.88 12.22
N TYR A 162 -24.96 1.17 13.19
CA TYR A 162 -24.50 2.53 13.47
C TYR A 162 -23.02 2.59 13.10
N LEU A 163 -22.71 3.39 12.09
CA LEU A 163 -21.38 3.53 11.53
C LEU A 163 -20.99 5.01 11.60
N LYS A 164 -20.32 5.39 12.70
CA LYS A 164 -20.17 6.80 13.09
C LYS A 164 -21.54 7.51 13.13
N ASP A 165 -21.70 8.55 12.33
CA ASP A 165 -22.92 9.35 12.23
C ASP A 165 -23.92 8.76 11.22
N ALA A 166 -23.54 7.69 10.50
CA ALA A 166 -24.43 7.01 9.55
C ALA A 166 -25.24 5.91 10.23
N THR A 167 -26.52 5.87 9.89
CA THR A 167 -27.46 4.83 10.34
C THR A 167 -27.92 4.01 9.15
N ILE A 168 -27.65 2.71 9.17
CA ILE A 168 -27.98 1.79 8.08
C ILE A 168 -28.95 0.72 8.60
N PRO A 169 -30.21 0.74 8.16
CA PRO A 169 -31.17 -0.29 8.53
C PRO A 169 -30.69 -1.67 8.09
N GLY A 170 -30.70 -2.63 9.00
CA GLY A 170 -30.22 -3.99 8.75
C GLY A 170 -30.95 -4.64 7.58
N ASN A 171 -32.26 -4.37 7.42
CA ASN A 171 -33.10 -4.88 6.33
C ASN A 171 -32.68 -4.43 4.90
N LYS A 172 -31.74 -3.49 4.77
CA LYS A 172 -31.16 -3.07 3.49
C LYS A 172 -29.92 -3.89 3.11
N LEU A 173 -29.37 -4.68 4.03
CA LEU A 173 -28.19 -5.47 3.74
C LEU A 173 -28.54 -6.59 2.78
N VAL A 174 -27.65 -6.81 1.82
CA VAL A 174 -27.78 -7.86 0.80
C VAL A 174 -26.58 -8.79 0.86
N PRO A 175 -26.72 -10.07 0.45
CA PRO A 175 -25.56 -10.93 0.27
C PRO A 175 -24.64 -10.43 -0.85
N PHE A 176 -23.45 -10.98 -0.92
CA PHE A 176 -22.55 -10.77 -2.06
C PHE A 176 -23.07 -11.49 -3.33
N PRO A 177 -22.75 -10.98 -4.53
CA PRO A 177 -23.33 -11.43 -5.80
C PRO A 177 -22.74 -12.78 -6.29
N ASP A 178 -23.36 -13.36 -7.31
CA ASP A 178 -22.82 -14.49 -8.10
C ASP A 178 -22.39 -15.72 -7.29
N GLY A 179 -23.11 -16.04 -6.20
CA GLY A 179 -22.76 -17.14 -5.31
C GLY A 179 -21.45 -16.96 -4.55
N LYS A 180 -20.87 -15.76 -4.59
CA LYS A 180 -19.67 -15.40 -3.82
C LYS A 180 -20.05 -14.96 -2.42
N THR A 181 -19.07 -15.06 -1.55
CA THR A 181 -19.10 -14.58 -0.18
C THR A 181 -18.17 -13.39 -0.02
N TRP A 182 -18.23 -12.74 1.13
CA TRP A 182 -17.31 -11.65 1.44
C TRP A 182 -15.82 -12.06 1.39
N ASN A 183 -15.51 -13.34 1.69
CA ASN A 183 -14.15 -13.88 1.61
C ASN A 183 -13.59 -13.85 0.18
N ASP A 184 -14.44 -13.87 -0.85
CA ASP A 184 -13.99 -13.74 -2.23
C ASP A 184 -13.55 -12.31 -2.57
N PHE A 185 -13.87 -11.33 -1.71
CA PHE A 185 -13.51 -9.92 -1.86
C PHE A 185 -12.53 -9.44 -0.77
N VAL A 186 -12.05 -10.35 0.07
CA VAL A 186 -11.00 -10.10 1.06
C VAL A 186 -9.87 -11.11 0.78
N PRO A 187 -8.70 -10.66 0.29
CA PRO A 187 -7.59 -11.55 -0.04
C PRO A 187 -7.16 -12.36 1.18
N ASN A 188 -7.10 -13.69 1.06
CA ASN A 188 -6.77 -14.58 2.18
C ASN A 188 -5.38 -14.25 2.76
N SER A 189 -5.32 -14.16 4.09
CA SER A 189 -4.10 -14.09 4.89
C SER A 189 -4.39 -14.64 6.28
N THR A 190 -3.43 -15.33 6.88
CA THR A 190 -3.56 -15.93 8.22
C THR A 190 -3.54 -14.90 9.35
N GLU A 191 -3.12 -13.67 9.07
CA GLU A 191 -2.81 -12.68 10.11
C GLU A 191 -3.57 -11.34 9.92
N MET A 192 -4.80 -11.40 9.40
CA MET A 192 -5.74 -10.28 9.34
C MET A 192 -6.95 -10.50 10.24
N SER A 193 -7.56 -9.42 10.75
CA SER A 193 -8.74 -9.47 11.63
C SER A 193 -10.04 -9.00 10.96
N ILE A 194 -10.09 -8.90 9.63
CA ILE A 194 -11.29 -8.48 8.89
C ILE A 194 -12.37 -9.56 9.02
N ASN A 195 -13.43 -9.27 9.78
CA ASN A 195 -14.50 -10.21 10.07
C ASN A 195 -15.91 -9.67 9.80
N SER A 196 -16.05 -8.35 9.67
CA SER A 196 -17.32 -7.63 9.56
C SER A 196 -17.18 -6.63 8.45
N VAL A 197 -17.80 -6.89 7.30
CA VAL A 197 -17.64 -6.05 6.11
C VAL A 197 -18.94 -5.41 5.69
N LEU A 198 -18.84 -4.22 5.10
CA LEU A 198 -19.97 -3.51 4.52
C LEU A 198 -19.55 -2.74 3.27
N VAL A 199 -20.21 -3.02 2.16
CA VAL A 199 -20.08 -2.24 0.93
C VAL A 199 -21.04 -1.06 1.00
N VAL A 200 -20.51 0.15 1.17
CA VAL A 200 -21.33 1.37 1.23
C VAL A 200 -21.54 1.96 -0.17
N PRO A 201 -22.61 2.74 -0.40
CA PRO A 201 -22.78 3.48 -1.65
C PRO A 201 -21.56 4.35 -1.98
N ASN A 202 -21.20 4.43 -3.27
CA ASN A 202 -20.04 5.20 -3.73
C ASN A 202 -20.06 6.64 -3.21
N ARG A 203 -21.24 7.29 -3.24
CA ARG A 203 -21.44 8.69 -2.79
C ARG A 203 -21.16 8.93 -1.30
N TYR A 204 -21.17 7.90 -0.46
CA TYR A 204 -20.89 8.02 0.97
C TYR A 204 -19.50 7.50 1.34
N CYS A 205 -18.82 6.80 0.42
CA CYS A 205 -17.56 6.15 0.70
C CYS A 205 -16.46 7.16 1.06
N GLU A 206 -16.34 8.25 0.30
CA GLU A 206 -15.36 9.32 0.57
C GLU A 206 -15.57 9.89 1.97
N THR A 207 -16.79 10.32 2.30
CA THR A 207 -17.11 10.92 3.60
C THR A 207 -16.81 9.97 4.75
N LEU A 208 -17.17 8.70 4.64
CA LEU A 208 -16.91 7.72 5.69
C LEU A 208 -15.41 7.41 5.86
N ILE A 209 -14.66 7.34 4.75
CA ILE A 209 -13.19 7.23 4.78
C ILE A 209 -12.59 8.46 5.47
N GLU A 210 -13.01 9.66 5.06
CA GLU A 210 -12.50 10.93 5.56
C GLU A 210 -12.72 11.12 7.05
N MET A 211 -13.92 10.77 7.53
CA MET A 211 -14.23 10.79 8.96
C MET A 211 -13.38 9.80 9.74
N SER A 212 -12.88 8.73 9.09
CA SER A 212 -12.18 7.57 9.67
C SER A 212 -10.68 7.58 9.54
N LEU A 213 -10.13 8.62 8.95
CA LEU A 213 -8.70 8.87 9.03
C LEU A 213 -8.27 9.03 10.48
N TRP A 214 -7.10 8.48 10.78
CA TRP A 214 -6.45 8.69 12.05
C TRP A 214 -5.93 10.13 12.08
N ARG A 215 -6.31 10.89 13.10
CA ARG A 215 -5.93 12.29 13.27
C ARG A 215 -5.30 12.51 14.63
N GLN A 216 -4.13 13.14 14.67
CA GLN A 216 -3.46 13.49 15.91
C GLN A 216 -2.98 14.95 15.89
N VAL A 217 -3.15 15.64 17.02
CA VAL A 217 -2.50 16.92 17.27
C VAL A 217 -1.07 16.69 17.75
N LYS A 218 -0.12 17.37 17.12
CA LYS A 218 1.28 17.41 17.55
C LYS A 218 1.68 18.84 17.90
N VAL A 219 2.51 18.94 18.93
CA VAL A 219 3.11 20.20 19.41
C VAL A 219 4.59 19.95 19.66
N LYS A 220 5.39 21.01 19.57
CA LYS A 220 6.79 20.99 20.03
C LYS A 220 6.84 21.74 21.36
N LEU A 221 7.42 21.12 22.38
CA LEU A 221 7.68 21.78 23.66
C LEU A 221 9.06 22.45 23.62
N ASN A 222 9.18 23.61 24.26
CA ASN A 222 10.46 24.25 24.54
C ASN A 222 11.12 23.65 25.80
N GLU A 223 12.30 24.16 26.15
CA GLU A 223 13.06 23.71 27.33
C GLU A 223 12.32 23.91 28.67
N TYR A 224 11.34 24.82 28.71
CA TYR A 224 10.48 25.09 29.85
C TYR A 224 9.21 24.23 29.89
N LYS A 225 9.09 23.22 29.01
CA LYS A 225 7.92 22.33 28.86
C LYS A 225 6.63 23.07 28.46
N VAL A 226 6.77 24.21 27.79
CA VAL A 226 5.65 24.98 27.23
C VAL A 226 5.62 24.79 25.71
N VAL A 227 4.42 24.82 25.11
CA VAL A 227 4.26 24.75 23.66
C VAL A 227 4.99 25.91 23.01
N THR A 228 5.88 25.60 22.07
CA THR A 228 6.55 26.61 21.24
C THR A 228 5.53 27.25 20.30
N ASP A 229 5.54 28.58 20.21
CA ASP A 229 4.65 29.32 19.31
C ASP A 229 4.76 28.81 17.87
N GLY A 230 3.59 28.61 17.23
CA GLY A 230 3.49 28.09 15.86
C GLY A 230 3.82 26.60 15.69
N SER A 231 4.09 25.85 16.76
CA SER A 231 4.43 24.42 16.65
C SER A 231 3.23 23.46 16.57
N PHE A 232 2.02 24.00 16.71
CA PHE A 232 0.77 23.25 16.68
C PHE A 232 0.44 22.80 15.27
N ARG A 233 0.28 21.49 15.07
CA ARG A 233 -0.14 20.90 13.79
C ARG A 233 -1.06 19.72 13.99
N TYR A 234 -2.05 19.59 13.11
CA TYR A 234 -2.81 18.35 12.94
C TYR A 234 -2.08 17.47 11.95
N GLU A 235 -2.15 16.17 12.16
CA GLU A 235 -1.58 15.19 11.26
C GLU A 235 -2.61 14.12 10.94
N GLU A 236 -2.74 13.81 9.65
CA GLU A 236 -3.59 12.73 9.17
C GLU A 236 -2.77 11.48 8.86
N ALA A 237 -3.37 10.32 9.04
CA ALA A 237 -2.83 9.05 8.58
C ALA A 237 -3.96 8.10 8.19
N ILE A 238 -3.67 7.19 7.27
CA ILE A 238 -4.55 6.05 7.00
C ILE A 238 -4.52 5.16 8.26
N PRO A 239 -5.68 4.76 8.82
CA PRO A 239 -5.72 4.07 10.10
C PRO A 239 -5.12 2.66 10.02
N PRO A 240 -4.60 2.10 11.13
CA PRO A 240 -4.24 0.69 11.20
C PRO A 240 -5.45 -0.19 10.87
N ASP A 241 -5.20 -1.45 10.55
CA ASP A 241 -6.18 -2.44 10.09
C ASP A 241 -6.82 -2.11 8.72
N THR A 242 -6.34 -1.08 8.02
CA THR A 242 -6.71 -0.83 6.61
C THR A 242 -6.02 -1.86 5.73
N LEU A 243 -6.79 -2.46 4.82
CA LEU A 243 -6.29 -3.32 3.77
C LEU A 243 -6.16 -2.52 2.47
N MET A 244 -4.95 -2.52 1.92
CA MET A 244 -4.61 -1.89 0.65
C MET A 244 -4.00 -2.92 -0.29
N TYR A 245 -3.80 -2.54 -1.56
CA TYR A 245 -3.09 -3.37 -2.52
C TYR A 245 -2.39 -2.50 -3.57
N PHE A 246 -1.26 -2.97 -4.10
CA PHE A 246 -0.64 -2.38 -5.28
C PHE A 246 -0.40 -3.44 -6.36
N PRO A 247 -0.63 -3.12 -7.64
CA PRO A 247 -0.22 -3.96 -8.76
C PRO A 247 1.25 -3.76 -9.08
N TRP A 248 1.92 -4.80 -9.55
CA TRP A 248 3.29 -4.72 -10.08
C TRP A 248 3.51 -5.78 -11.16
N GLY A 249 4.60 -5.64 -11.91
CA GLY A 249 4.96 -6.63 -12.92
C GLY A 249 6.27 -6.32 -13.61
N GLU A 250 6.61 -7.17 -14.58
CA GLU A 250 7.83 -7.02 -15.37
C GLU A 250 7.58 -6.12 -16.59
N LEU A 251 8.55 -5.25 -16.85
CA LEU A 251 8.66 -4.45 -18.06
C LEU A 251 9.31 -5.29 -19.15
N SER A 252 8.75 -5.29 -20.35
CA SER A 252 9.33 -6.00 -21.50
C SER A 252 10.67 -5.38 -21.88
N LYS A 253 11.77 -6.05 -21.55
CA LYS A 253 13.14 -5.68 -21.96
C LYS A 253 13.80 -6.79 -22.80
N PRO A 254 14.72 -6.45 -23.72
CA PRO A 254 15.49 -7.45 -24.46
C PRO A 254 16.44 -8.19 -23.51
N GLN A 255 16.47 -9.52 -23.67
CA GLN A 255 17.42 -10.50 -23.12
C GLN A 255 18.12 -10.13 -21.80
N ASN A 256 17.58 -10.65 -20.69
CA ASN A 256 18.36 -10.80 -19.47
C ASN A 256 19.25 -12.03 -19.61
N ASN A 257 20.56 -11.87 -19.38
CA ASN A 257 21.53 -12.95 -19.21
C ASN A 257 21.23 -13.74 -17.93
N GLY A 258 20.15 -14.51 -17.92
CA GLY A 258 19.74 -15.35 -16.79
C GLY A 258 19.11 -14.61 -15.60
N PHE A 259 19.16 -13.27 -15.53
CA PHE A 259 18.45 -12.53 -14.48
C PHE A 259 16.93 -12.75 -14.58
N GLN A 260 16.31 -13.08 -13.44
CA GLN A 260 14.87 -13.36 -13.33
C GLN A 260 14.19 -12.25 -12.50
N PRO A 261 13.74 -11.14 -13.12
CA PRO A 261 13.17 -10.00 -12.40
C PRO A 261 12.02 -10.36 -11.48
N LEU A 262 11.08 -11.17 -11.98
CA LEU A 262 9.87 -11.53 -11.23
C LEU A 262 10.21 -12.32 -9.97
N GLU A 263 11.10 -13.32 -10.07
CA GLU A 263 11.50 -14.13 -8.92
C GLU A 263 12.32 -13.31 -7.93
N ASN A 264 13.27 -12.49 -8.41
CA ASN A 264 14.05 -11.60 -7.55
C ASN A 264 13.18 -10.59 -6.79
N PHE A 265 12.13 -10.06 -7.42
CA PHE A 265 11.20 -9.15 -6.76
C PHE A 265 10.25 -9.87 -5.81
N LYS A 266 9.77 -11.08 -6.13
CA LYS A 266 9.02 -11.91 -5.19
C LYS A 266 9.83 -12.24 -3.95
N THR A 267 11.10 -12.62 -4.12
CA THR A 267 12.03 -12.88 -3.02
C THR A 267 12.18 -11.65 -2.14
N LEU A 268 12.41 -10.47 -2.74
CA LEU A 268 12.48 -9.20 -2.00
C LEU A 268 11.25 -8.97 -1.11
N LEU A 269 10.05 -9.17 -1.67
CA LEU A 269 8.79 -9.01 -0.93
C LEU A 269 8.62 -10.06 0.16
N ALA A 270 9.02 -11.31 -0.09
CA ALA A 270 8.91 -12.42 0.85
C ALA A 270 9.90 -12.32 2.01
N GLU A 271 11.10 -11.78 1.78
CA GLU A 271 12.09 -11.47 2.81
C GLU A 271 11.59 -10.37 3.77
N HIS A 272 10.74 -9.47 3.28
CA HIS A 272 10.26 -8.29 4.00
C HIS A 272 8.74 -8.34 4.23
N GLN A 273 8.27 -9.38 4.93
CA GLN A 273 6.83 -9.53 5.22
C GLN A 273 6.27 -8.39 6.07
N ILE A 274 7.10 -7.81 6.95
CA ILE A 274 6.77 -6.60 7.69
C ILE A 274 7.72 -5.50 7.23
N ILE A 275 7.17 -4.41 6.72
CA ILE A 275 7.93 -3.31 6.13
C ILE A 275 7.30 -1.98 6.53
N GLN A 276 8.13 -0.94 6.66
CA GLN A 276 7.67 0.41 6.96
C GLN A 276 7.49 1.22 5.66
N PHE A 277 6.32 1.81 5.43
CA PHE A 277 6.08 2.73 4.31
C PHE A 277 5.75 4.14 4.81
N GLY A 278 6.03 5.15 3.97
CA GLY A 278 5.71 6.54 4.29
C GLY A 278 6.65 7.14 5.34
N GLY A 279 6.25 8.28 5.91
CA GLY A 279 7.07 9.02 6.86
C GLY A 279 6.90 8.56 8.31
N GLN A 280 7.74 9.13 9.17
CA GLN A 280 7.62 9.06 10.64
C GLN A 280 7.82 7.68 11.26
N GLU A 281 8.72 6.89 10.68
CA GLU A 281 9.16 5.60 11.21
C GLU A 281 9.54 5.65 12.70
N SER A 282 10.29 6.68 13.12
CA SER A 282 10.72 6.87 14.51
C SER A 282 9.58 7.06 15.52
N LEU A 283 8.36 7.30 15.04
CA LEU A 283 7.13 7.41 15.84
C LEU A 283 6.26 6.15 15.74
N GLY A 284 6.77 5.06 15.18
CA GLY A 284 6.00 3.82 15.02
C GLY A 284 4.92 3.93 13.95
N ARG A 285 5.17 4.64 12.84
CA ARG A 285 4.19 4.86 11.75
C ARG A 285 4.57 4.10 10.49
N GLY A 286 3.55 3.64 9.78
CA GLY A 286 3.69 3.05 8.45
C GLY A 286 4.14 1.60 8.41
N PHE A 287 4.23 0.90 9.54
CA PHE A 287 4.44 -0.54 9.56
C PHE A 287 3.25 -1.26 8.95
N VAL A 288 3.51 -2.09 7.96
CA VAL A 288 2.54 -2.90 7.25
C VAL A 288 2.99 -4.34 7.19
N ARG A 289 2.04 -5.25 7.21
CA ARG A 289 2.25 -6.63 6.79
C ARG A 289 1.90 -6.76 5.31
N GLN A 290 2.82 -7.27 4.51
CA GLN A 290 2.60 -7.47 3.09
C GLN A 290 2.68 -8.94 2.68
N TRP A 291 1.90 -9.31 1.66
CA TRP A 291 1.99 -10.60 1.01
C TRP A 291 1.58 -10.48 -0.44
N THR A 292 2.16 -11.34 -1.27
CA THR A 292 1.80 -11.45 -2.69
C THR A 292 1.03 -12.75 -2.87
N GLN A 293 -0.16 -12.67 -3.44
CA GLN A 293 -0.89 -13.88 -3.81
C GLN A 293 -0.35 -14.35 -5.16
N THR A 294 0.36 -15.47 -5.16
CA THR A 294 0.72 -16.19 -6.39
C THR A 294 -0.50 -16.98 -6.85
N ASP A 295 -0.92 -16.77 -8.09
CA ASP A 295 -1.94 -17.60 -8.75
C ASP A 295 -1.55 -19.08 -8.81
#